data_AF-A0A1M6JPH9-F1
#
_entry.id   AF-A0A1M6JPH9-F1
#
_cell.length_a   1.000
_cell.length_b   1.000
_cell.length_c   1.000
_cell.angle_alpha   90.00
_cell.angle_beta   90.00
_cell.angle_gamma   90.00
#
_symmetry.space_group_name_H-M   'P 1'
#
loop_
_entity.id
_entity.type
_entity.pdbx_description
1 polymer ?
#
loop_
_entity_poly.entity_id
_entity_poly.type
_entity_poly.pdbx_seq_one_letter_code
_entity_poly.pdbx_strand_id
1 'polypeptide(L)' 'MPYFDYTANTPACEEALQRFCEVERRFIGNANSNHEAGHAAKAFLAQVTDSIAKLLGVNP' A
#
# COMPACT_ATOMS: atom_id res chain seq x y z
N MET A 1 27.49 7.50 5.85
CA MET A 1 28.15 6.80 4.72
C MET A 1 27.26 7.04 3.50
N PRO A 2 27.75 7.66 2.42
CA PRO A 2 26.92 7.86 1.23
C PRO A 2 26.58 6.50 0.60
N TYR A 3 25.30 6.29 0.28
CA TYR A 3 24.81 5.08 -0.38
C TYR A 3 24.61 5.36 -1.87
N PHE A 4 25.14 4.49 -2.73
CA PHE A 4 25.14 4.69 -4.19
C PHE A 4 24.59 3.50 -4.99
N ASP A 5 24.09 2.45 -4.34
CA ASP A 5 23.59 1.24 -5.01
C ASP A 5 22.05 1.19 -5.07
N TYR A 6 21.44 2.25 -5.60
CA TYR A 6 19.98 2.39 -5.67
C TYR A 6 19.30 1.40 -6.63
N THR A 7 20.07 0.85 -7.57
CA THR A 7 19.61 -0.21 -8.47
C THR A 7 19.44 -1.56 -7.76
N ALA A 8 20.19 -1.81 -6.68
CA ALA A 8 20.00 -3.01 -5.86
C ALA A 8 18.83 -2.86 -4.89
N ASN A 9 18.75 -1.73 -4.19
CA ASN A 9 17.65 -1.39 -3.30
C ASN A 9 17.60 0.12 -3.07
N THR A 10 16.41 0.68 -2.91
CA THR A 10 16.24 2.07 -2.50
C THR A 10 15.63 2.10 -1.09
N PRO A 11 16.19 2.86 -0.14
CA PRO A 11 15.53 3.08 1.15
C PRO A 11 14.11 3.62 0.92
N ALA A 12 13.13 3.11 1.66
CA ALA A 12 11.77 3.62 1.59
C ALA A 12 11.77 5.12 1.89
N CYS A 13 11.03 5.90 1.09
CA CYS A 13 10.82 7.31 1.38
C CYS A 13 9.91 7.48 2.59
N GLU A 14 10.00 8.62 3.26
CA GLU A 14 9.29 8.90 4.50
C GLU A 14 7.76 8.80 4.32
N GLU A 15 7.25 9.26 3.18
CA GLU A 15 5.83 9.20 2.84
C GLU A 15 5.33 7.75 2.74
N ALA A 16 6.15 6.84 2.22
CA ALA A 16 5.80 5.42 2.13
C ALA A 16 5.77 4.79 3.53
N LEU A 17 6.72 5.13 4.41
CA LEU A 17 6.76 4.65 5.79
C LEU A 17 5.58 5.15 6.62
N GLN A 18 5.24 6.44 6.48
CA GLN A 18 4.07 7.04 7.13
C GLN A 18 2.78 6.37 6.67
N ARG A 19 2.62 6.23 5.35
CA ARG A 19 1.43 5.57 4.79
C ARG A 19 1.31 4.12 5.26
N PHE A 20 2.42 3.39 5.32
CA PHE A 20 2.44 2.04 5.87
C PHE A 20 1.92 2.02 7.31
N CYS A 21 2.47 2.87 8.19
CA CYS A 21 2.05 2.94 9.58
C CYS A 21 0.57 3.33 9.75
N GLU A 22 0.08 4.26 8.92
CA GLU A 22 -1.33 4.66 8.93
C GLU A 22 -2.27 3.53 8.50
N VAL A 23 -1.91 2.83 7.41
CA VAL A 23 -2.73 1.73 6.87
C VAL A 23 -2.77 0.57 7.86
N GLU A 24 -1.62 0.15 8.37
CA GLU A 24 -1.52 -0.94 9.35
C GLU A 24 -2.34 -0.68 10.61
N ARG A 25 -2.40 0.58 11.08
CA ARG A 25 -3.21 0.94 12.26
C ARG A 25 -4.70 1.07 11.97
N ARG A 26 -5.08 1.39 10.72
CA ARG A 26 -6.47 1.71 10.34
C ARG A 26 -7.21 0.51 9.75
N PHE A 27 -6.52 -0.37 9.04
CA PHE A 27 -7.11 -1.49 8.30
C PHE A 27 -6.49 -2.82 8.76
N ILE A 28 -6.78 -3.20 9.99
CA ILE A 28 -6.22 -4.42 10.63
C ILE A 28 -6.93 -5.73 10.19
N GLY A 29 -8.05 -5.62 9.46
CA GLY A 29 -8.85 -6.76 9.08
C GLY A 29 -8.24 -7.54 7.91
N ASN A 30 -8.29 -8.86 7.96
CA ASN A 30 -8.00 -9.68 6.78
C ASN A 30 -9.02 -9.37 5.67
N ALA A 31 -8.54 -8.89 4.51
CA ALA A 31 -9.37 -8.50 3.37
C ALA A 31 -10.24 -9.63 2.78
N ASN A 32 -9.96 -10.89 3.13
CA ASN A 32 -10.75 -12.04 2.73
C ASN A 32 -11.86 -12.41 3.72
N SER A 33 -11.92 -11.75 4.88
CA SER A 33 -12.95 -11.99 5.89
C SER A 33 -14.28 -11.33 5.50
N ASN A 34 -15.39 -12.00 5.86
CA ASN A 34 -16.77 -11.53 5.62
C ASN A 34 -17.33 -10.63 6.73
N HIS A 35 -16.47 -10.12 7.63
CA HIS A 35 -16.87 -9.16 8.65
C HIS A 35 -16.47 -7.75 8.23
N GLU A 36 -17.04 -6.74 8.89
CA GLU A 36 -16.89 -5.32 8.54
C GLU A 36 -15.43 -4.89 8.35
N ALA A 37 -14.54 -5.21 9.30
CA ALA A 37 -13.13 -4.86 9.17
C ALA A 37 -12.43 -5.49 7.95
N GLY A 38 -12.85 -6.70 7.52
CA GLY A 38 -12.33 -7.34 6.32
C GLY A 38 -12.84 -6.67 5.05
N HIS A 39 -14.13 -6.32 5.02
CA HIS A 39 -14.70 -5.53 3.92
C HIS A 39 -14.03 -4.15 3.79
N ALA A 40 -13.76 -3.47 4.91
CA ALA A 40 -13.05 -2.19 4.90
C ALA A 40 -11.63 -2.30 4.35
N ALA A 41 -10.87 -3.33 4.76
CA ALA A 41 -9.54 -3.59 4.23
C ALA A 41 -9.57 -3.93 2.73
N LYS A 42 -10.52 -4.76 2.28
CA LYS A 42 -10.69 -5.10 0.87
C LYS A 42 -11.02 -3.89 0.00
N ALA A 43 -11.93 -3.03 0.47
CA ALA A 43 -12.30 -1.81 -0.23
C ALA A 43 -11.11 -0.84 -0.33
N PHE A 44 -10.30 -0.73 0.72
CA PHE A 44 -9.09 0.09 0.69
C PHE A 44 -8.04 -0.47 -0.28
N LEU A 45 -7.82 -1.79 -0.29
CA LEU A 45 -6.91 -2.42 -1.25
C LEU A 45 -7.34 -2.20 -2.70
N ALA A 46 -8.64 -2.29 -3.00
CA ALA A 46 -9.16 -2.01 -4.34
C ALA A 46 -8.83 -0.57 -4.79
N GLN A 47 -9.00 0.43 -3.91
CA GLN A 47 -8.64 1.82 -4.21
C GLN A 47 -7.14 2.00 -4.49
N VAL A 48 -6.28 1.28 -3.77
CA VAL A 48 -4.82 1.32 -4.00
C VAL A 48 -4.48 0.66 -5.34
N THR A 49 -5.08 -0.49 -5.67
CA THR A 49 -4.91 -1.14 -6.97
C THR A 49 -5.32 -0.22 -8.12
N ASP A 50 -6.49 0.43 -8.01
CA ASP A 50 -6.96 1.40 -9.00
C ASP A 50 -5.99 2.58 -9.19
N SER A 51 -5.40 3.07 -8.09
CA SER A 51 -4.39 4.14 -8.13
C SER A 51 -3.14 3.70 -8.90
N ILE A 52 -2.65 2.48 -8.65
CA ILE A 52 -1.49 1.92 -9.35
C ILE A 52 -1.82 1.72 -10.84
N ALA A 53 -2.99 1.14 -11.15
CA ALA A 53 -3.43 0.93 -12.52
C ALA A 53 -3.50 2.26 -13.30
N LYS A 54 -4.04 3.31 -12.67
CA LYS A 54 -4.07 4.66 -13.24
C LYS A 54 -2.68 5.23 -13.48
N LEU A 55 -1.75 5.07 -12.55
CA LEU A 55 -0.35 5.52 -12.74
C LEU A 55 0.35 4.80 -13.89
N LEU A 56 0.02 3.52 -14.10
CA LEU A 56 0.60 2.70 -15.16
C LEU A 56 -0.17 2.81 -16.50
N GLY A 57 -1.34 3.45 -16.52
CA GLY A 57 -2.19 3.53 -17.71
C GLY A 57 -2.80 2.18 -18.13
N VAL A 58 -3.07 1.30 -17.18
CA VAL A 58 -3.63 -0.04 -17.39
C VAL A 58 -4.97 -0.21 -16.67
N ASN A 59 -5.63 -1.34 -16.91
CA ASN A 59 -6.80 -1.72 -16.13
C ASN A 59 -6.36 -2.39 -14.80
N PRO A 60 -7.09 -2.14 -13.71
CA PRO A 60 -6.85 -2.77 -12.41
C PRO A 60 -7.21 -4.26 -12.38
#